data_AF-A0A6G3WSU9-F1
#
_entry.id   AF-A0A6G3WSU9-F1
#
_cell.length_a   1.000
_cell.length_b   1.000
_cell.length_c   1.000
_cell.angle_alpha   90.00
_cell.angle_beta   90.00
_cell.angle_gamma   90.00
#
_symmetry.space_group_name_H-M   'P 1'
#
loop_
_entity.id
_entity.type
_entity.pdbx_description
1 polymer ?
#
loop_
_entity_poly.entity_id
_entity_poly.type
_entity_poly.pdbx_seq_one_letter_code
_entity_poly.pdbx_strand_id
1 'polypeptide(L)' 'HGVRTLVFSSTAATYGEPVSSPITEADPTAPTSPYGASKLAVDHMISGEATAHGLAAVSLRYFNVAG' A
#
# COMPACT_ATOMS: atom_id res chain seq x y z
N HIS A 1 8.73 23.23 2.17
CA HIS A 1 8.02 22.95 3.44
C HIS A 1 8.41 21.54 3.90
N GLY A 2 8.93 21.38 5.13
CA GLY A 2 9.43 20.11 5.65
C GLY A 2 8.32 19.18 6.14
N VAL A 3 7.53 18.62 5.22
CA VAL A 3 6.47 17.66 5.56
C VAL A 3 7.08 16.40 6.14
N ARG A 4 6.55 15.94 7.29
CA ARG A 4 7.05 14.77 8.04
C ARG A 4 6.03 13.65 8.19
N THR A 5 4.81 13.86 7.70
CA THR A 5 3.69 12.93 7.79
C THR A 5 3.05 12.71 6.43
N LEU A 6 2.69 11.45 6.12
CA LEU A 6 2.07 11.07 4.86
C LEU A 6 0.96 10.03 5.08
N VAL A 7 -0.23 10.29 4.54
CA VAL A 7 -1.27 9.27 4.39
C VAL A 7 -1.38 8.96 2.90
N PHE A 8 -1.09 7.72 2.53
CA PHE A 8 -1.13 7.26 1.15
C PHE A 8 -2.37 6.42 0.87
N SER A 9 -3.06 6.77 -0.21
CA SER A 9 -4.21 6.06 -0.74
C SER A 9 -3.72 4.90 -1.61
N SER A 10 -3.54 3.72 -1.02
CA SER A 10 -3.16 2.50 -1.71
C SER A 10 -4.42 1.69 -2.09
N THR A 11 -4.30 0.39 -2.31
CA THR A 11 -5.40 -0.44 -2.80
C THR A 11 -5.23 -1.90 -2.42
N ALA A 12 -6.34 -2.62 -2.22
CA ALA A 12 -6.32 -4.07 -2.10
C ALA A 12 -5.84 -4.79 -3.38
N ALA A 13 -5.80 -4.12 -4.54
CA ALA A 13 -5.26 -4.69 -5.78
C ALA A 13 -3.75 -5.02 -5.69
N THR A 14 -3.05 -4.59 -4.63
CA THR A 14 -1.66 -5.03 -4.35
C THR A 14 -1.59 -6.51 -3.99
N TYR A 15 -2.66 -7.11 -3.49
CA TYR A 15 -2.71 -8.52 -3.10
C TYR A 15 -2.91 -9.47 -4.29
N GLY A 16 -3.49 -9.00 -5.40
CA GLY A 16 -3.81 -9.85 -6.54
C GLY A 16 -4.94 -10.82 -6.23
N GLU A 17 -4.77 -12.09 -6.60
CA GLU A 17 -5.72 -13.16 -6.27
C GLU A 17 -5.56 -13.56 -4.79
N PRO A 18 -6.61 -13.42 -3.96
CA PRO A 18 -6.51 -13.71 -2.53
C PRO A 18 -6.35 -15.20 -2.25
N VAL A 19 -5.38 -15.53 -1.40
CA VAL A 19 -5.14 -16.90 -0.92
C VAL A 19 -6.14 -17.33 0.17
N SER A 20 -6.71 -16.36 0.89
CA SER A 20 -7.71 -16.60 1.94
C SER A 20 -8.68 -15.42 2.06
N SER A 21 -9.81 -15.63 2.72
CA SER A 21 -10.79 -14.59 3.01
C SER A 21 -11.23 -14.68 4.48
N PRO A 22 -11.14 -13.60 5.28
CA PRO A 22 -10.75 -12.24 4.87
C PRO A 22 -9.25 -12.09 4.56
N ILE A 23 -8.90 -11.13 3.70
CA ILE A 23 -7.50 -10.72 3.47
C ILE A 23 -7.03 -9.89 4.67
N THR A 24 -5.80 -10.12 5.10
CA THR A 24 -5.08 -9.39 6.15
C THR A 24 -3.89 -8.63 5.57
N GLU A 25 -3.35 -7.67 6.31
CA GLU A 25 -2.20 -6.88 5.87
C GLU A 25 -0.93 -7.71 5.70
N ALA A 26 -0.85 -8.87 6.37
CA ALA A 26 0.26 -9.81 6.31
C ALA A 26 0.22 -10.73 5.08
N ASP A 27 -0.88 -10.75 4.32
CA ASP A 27 -0.98 -11.56 3.11
C ASP A 27 0.03 -11.10 2.04
N PRO A 28 0.57 -12.02 1.23
CA PRO A 28 1.55 -11.70 0.21
C PRO A 28 0.97 -10.74 -0.84
N THR A 29 1.78 -9.76 -1.24
CA THR A 29 1.42 -8.85 -2.32
C THR A 29 1.85 -9.42 -3.67
N ALA A 30 0.89 -9.79 -4.52
CA ALA A 30 1.12 -10.35 -5.85
C ALA A 30 0.23 -9.66 -6.90
N PRO A 31 0.46 -8.36 -7.21
CA PRO A 31 -0.45 -7.61 -8.08
C PRO A 31 -0.53 -8.19 -9.49
N THR A 32 -1.75 -8.34 -10.00
CA THR A 32 -2.04 -8.89 -11.34
C THR A 32 -2.28 -7.79 -12.40
N SER A 33 -2.15 -6.52 -12.02
CA SER A 33 -2.35 -5.36 -12.90
C SER A 33 -1.26 -4.31 -12.74
N PRO A 34 -0.96 -3.51 -13.78
CA PRO A 34 -0.03 -2.38 -13.68
C PRO A 34 -0.43 -1.36 -12.61
N TYR A 35 -1.75 -1.17 -12.40
CA TYR A 35 -2.27 -0.29 -11.36
C TYR A 35 -1.89 -0.79 -9.96
N GLY A 36 -2.16 -2.05 -9.64
CA GLY A 36 -1.77 -2.65 -8.36
C GLY A 36 -0.25 -2.62 -8.14
N ALA A 37 0.53 -2.91 -9.20
CA ALA A 37 1.99 -2.83 -9.16
C ALA A 37 2.50 -1.40 -8.88
N SER A 38 1.87 -0.38 -9.47
CA SER A 38 2.24 1.03 -9.21
C SER A 38 2.01 1.44 -7.75
N LYS A 39 0.92 0.97 -7.14
CA LYS A 39 0.59 1.25 -5.74
C LYS A 39 1.54 0.52 -4.79
N LEU A 40 1.86 -0.75 -5.08
CA LEU A 40 2.85 -1.51 -4.32
C LEU A 40 4.24 -0.88 -4.41
N ALA A 41 4.65 -0.37 -5.58
CA ALA A 41 5.92 0.33 -5.72
C ALA A 41 5.99 1.58 -4.82
N VAL A 42 4.90 2.35 -4.73
CA VAL A 42 4.82 3.51 -3.83
C VAL A 42 4.83 3.09 -2.36
N ASP A 43 4.15 2.00 -1.99
CA ASP A 43 4.23 1.45 -0.64
C ASP A 43 5.69 1.17 -0.25
N HIS A 44 6.46 0.50 -1.12
CA HIS A 44 7.89 0.23 -0.87
C HIS A 44 8.73 1.50 -0.77
N MET A 45 8.50 2.49 -1.64
CA MET A 45 9.19 3.77 -1.58
C MET A 45 8.92 4.50 -0.26
N ILE A 46 7.67 4.53 0.18
CA ILE A 46 7.27 5.15 1.46
C ILE A 46 7.90 4.41 2.64
N SER A 47 7.89 3.07 2.64
CA SER A 47 8.54 2.28 3.69
C SER A 47 10.04 2.55 3.76
N GLY A 48 10.70 2.68 2.60
CA GLY A 48 12.11 3.05 2.50
C GLY A 48 12.38 4.43 3.11
N GLU A 49 11.59 5.44 2.74
CA GLU A 49 11.70 6.81 3.27
C GLU A 49 11.43 6.87 4.78
N ALA A 50 10.41 6.15 5.26
CA ALA A 50 10.10 6.04 6.67
C ALA A 50 11.27 5.46 7.48
N THR A 51 11.88 4.40 6.96
CA THR A 51 13.02 3.71 7.59
C THR A 51 14.29 4.55 7.55
N ALA A 52 14.59 5.16 6.41
CA ALA A 52 15.86 5.87 6.19
C ALA A 52 15.87 7.28 6.80
N HIS A 53 14.73 7.97 6.76
CA HIS A 53 14.66 9.41 7.06
C HIS A 53 13.61 9.77 8.12
N GLY A 54 12.94 8.78 8.71
CA GLY A 54 11.99 8.96 9.82
C GLY A 54 10.69 9.64 9.40
N LEU A 55 10.25 9.45 8.15
CA LEU A 55 8.92 9.86 7.71
C LEU A 55 7.86 9.04 8.46
N ALA A 56 6.91 9.72 9.10
CA ALA A 56 5.75 9.04 9.69
C ALA A 56 4.70 8.82 8.61
N ALA A 57 4.49 7.57 8.18
CA ALA A 57 3.61 7.27 7.06
C ALA A 57 2.63 6.13 7.34
N VAL A 58 1.45 6.22 6.74
CA VAL A 58 0.44 5.15 6.70
C VAL A 58 0.00 4.94 5.26
N SER A 59 -0.06 3.68 4.82
CA SER A 59 -0.62 3.29 3.52
C SER A 59 -1.93 2.53 3.73
N LEU A 60 -3.02 3.02 3.13
CA LEU A 60 -4.36 2.46 3.28
C LEU A 60 -4.70 1.59 2.06
N ARG A 61 -4.73 0.27 2.23
CA ARG A 61 -5.08 -0.70 1.18
C ARG A 61 -6.56 -1.06 1.23
N TYR A 62 -7.41 -0.15 0.77
CA TYR A 62 -8.85 -0.37 0.75
C TYR A 62 -9.32 -1.17 -0.47
N PHE A 63 -10.40 -1.93 -0.27
CA PHE A 63 -11.19 -2.54 -1.35
C PHE A 63 -12.05 -1.47 -2.06
N ASN A 64 -12.80 -1.87 -3.09
CA ASN A 64 -13.69 -0.97 -3.82
C ASN A 64 -14.51 -0.09 -2.86
N VAL A 65 -14.33 1.22 -2.98
CA VAL A 65 -15.09 2.21 -2.22
C VAL A 65 -16.37 2.48 -3.00
N ALA A 66 -17.51 2.23 -2.36
CA ALA A 66 -18.83 2.64 -2.86
C ALA A 66 -19.37 3.77 -1.97
N GLY A 67 -20.17 4.65 -2.56
CA GLY A 67 -20.83 5.78 -1.91
C GLY A 67 -22.20 6.04 -2.52
#